data_AF-A0AAV6TWK6-F1
#
_entry.id   AF-A0AAV6TWK6-F1
#
_cell.length_a   1.000
_cell.length_b   1.000
_cell.length_c   1.000
_cell.angle_alpha   90.00
_cell.angle_beta   90.00
_cell.angle_gamma   90.00
#
_symmetry.space_group_name_H-M   'P 1'
#
loop_
_entity.id
_entity.type
_entity.pdbx_description
1 polymer ?
#
loop_
_entity_poly.entity_id
_entity_poly.type
_entity_poly.pdbx_seq_one_letter_code
_entity_poly.pdbx_strand_id
1 'polypeptide(L)'
;MTDPPRLATDGVSLNVANSIRYLGVEWDSHLRFTPHLSLTKERVGKLLNDVATAGKSLFHKDPGLLKEIYRGAIERVALYGVGAWGHRTKLKGFCDRLRQIQRDCGLVLTRSYRTVSTDATQILAGIVPLDLVARAEWCKFQVCGLKLPAFDLLGIEVNPKNFDFPIDLHLSHPVDRRSLGFCSRLPCGDGLEIFTDGSAINGAVGGAFVVCYYVLAIHRGLGRLDDRNSVYQAELTAIENACDWVNQNLRNTEVSLFSESRSGLQTIANPDNRCLIARSIIEHIEKAKVLHVKMKLNWVKAHVGITGNELVDAAAKEATELEHQNWAQKLPKSYLRRSLKIMALDLWQNRWNATTNGLVTKRFFPKVSTSRLICGRVAQLTTGHGRFPSYLQRFQFDIEGECWCGLGMGSSDHYLSNFTLLDIVKLRKKLKAINDPFTILTHKANQPVLNQIVLTISKLLPNPLTRG
;
A
#
# COMPACT_ATOMS: atom_id res chain seq x y z
N MET A 1 8.37 31.59 -30.93
CA MET A 1 8.27 30.21 -31.46
C MET A 1 8.56 30.33 -32.94
N THR A 2 9.69 29.78 -33.37
CA THR A 2 9.99 29.58 -34.79
C THR A 2 8.99 28.59 -35.37
N ASP A 3 8.53 28.83 -36.60
CA ASP A 3 7.71 27.86 -37.33
C ASP A 3 8.40 26.49 -37.34
N PRO A 4 7.66 25.39 -37.11
CA PRO A 4 8.28 24.08 -37.13
C PRO A 4 8.83 23.79 -38.53
N PRO A 5 9.93 23.02 -38.62
CA PRO A 5 10.56 22.70 -39.91
C PRO A 5 9.55 22.00 -40.83
N ARG A 6 9.46 22.47 -42.07
CA ARG A 6 8.66 21.82 -43.12
C ARG A 6 9.44 20.60 -43.62
N LEU A 7 8.96 19.42 -43.28
CA LEU A 7 9.54 18.15 -43.71
C LEU A 7 8.72 17.59 -44.88
N ALA A 8 9.39 17.03 -45.88
CA ALA A 8 8.74 16.30 -46.96
C ALA A 8 9.46 14.98 -47.23
N THR A 9 8.71 13.92 -47.52
CA THR A 9 9.22 12.61 -47.94
C THR A 9 8.56 12.25 -49.26
N ASP A 10 9.35 11.93 -50.28
CA ASP A 10 8.87 11.60 -51.64
C ASP A 10 7.91 12.65 -52.24
N GLY A 11 8.16 13.94 -51.97
CA GLY A 11 7.33 15.05 -52.45
C GLY A 11 6.05 15.29 -51.64
N VAL A 12 5.76 14.49 -50.60
CA VAL A 12 4.62 14.67 -49.71
C VAL A 12 5.03 15.49 -48.49
N SER A 13 4.35 16.62 -48.26
CA SER A 13 4.53 17.44 -47.06
C SER A 13 4.05 16.69 -45.81
N LEU A 14 4.93 16.52 -44.83
CA LEU A 14 4.61 15.94 -43.53
C LEU A 14 4.05 17.03 -42.60
N ASN A 15 2.80 16.87 -42.20
CA ASN A 15 2.17 17.76 -41.23
C ASN A 15 2.69 17.45 -39.81
N VAL A 16 3.01 18.50 -39.06
CA VAL A 16 3.38 18.37 -37.65
C VAL A 16 2.15 17.99 -36.84
N ALA A 17 2.16 16.79 -36.28
CA ALA A 17 1.12 16.36 -35.35
C ALA A 17 1.31 17.03 -33.98
N ASN A 18 0.23 17.55 -33.40
CA ASN A 18 0.25 18.16 -32.06
C ASN A 18 0.33 17.14 -30.92
N SER A 19 0.11 15.86 -31.23
CA SER A 19 0.23 14.76 -30.27
C SER A 19 0.58 13.45 -30.97
N ILE A 20 1.28 12.57 -30.25
CA ILE A 20 1.59 11.20 -30.68
C ILE A 20 1.24 10.20 -29.59
N ARG A 21 0.67 9.06 -29.98
CA ARG A 21 0.47 7.91 -29.10
C ARG A 21 1.69 7.02 -29.15
N TYR A 22 2.36 6.84 -28.01
CA TYR A 22 3.48 5.92 -27.87
C TYR A 22 3.30 5.05 -26.63
N LEU A 23 3.36 3.72 -26.83
CA LEU A 23 3.09 2.72 -25.78
C LEU A 23 1.81 3.04 -24.98
N GLY A 24 0.73 3.41 -25.67
CA GLY A 24 -0.57 3.73 -25.07
C GLY A 24 -0.67 5.04 -24.29
N VAL A 25 0.41 5.83 -24.22
CA VAL A 25 0.46 7.17 -23.61
C VAL A 25 0.37 8.23 -24.72
N GLU A 26 -0.41 9.28 -24.47
CA GLU A 26 -0.53 10.42 -25.39
C GLU A 26 0.46 11.53 -25.03
N TRP A 27 1.40 11.77 -25.92
CA TRP A 27 2.43 12.78 -25.79
C TRP A 27 2.02 14.00 -26.62
N ASP A 28 1.58 15.08 -25.97
CA ASP A 28 1.38 16.35 -26.67
C ASP A 28 2.71 17.08 -26.90
N SER A 29 2.74 17.95 -27.92
CA SER A 29 3.93 18.71 -28.35
C SER A 29 4.60 19.54 -27.25
N HIS A 30 3.89 19.82 -26.15
CA HIS A 30 4.39 20.58 -25.02
C HIS A 30 4.62 19.73 -23.76
N LEU A 31 4.50 18.40 -23.88
CA LEU A 31 4.62 17.44 -22.78
C LEU A 31 3.75 17.80 -21.57
N ARG A 32 2.55 18.33 -21.83
CA ARG A 32 1.59 18.72 -20.78
C ARG A 32 0.79 17.52 -20.27
N PHE A 33 0.68 16.46 -21.07
CA PHE A 33 -0.12 15.25 -20.88
C PHE A 33 -1.60 15.53 -20.62
N THR A 34 -2.10 16.67 -21.12
CA THR A 34 -3.52 17.03 -21.00
C THR A 34 -4.41 16.09 -21.82
N PRO A 35 -4.11 15.81 -23.10
CA PRO A 35 -4.86 14.83 -23.88
C PRO A 35 -4.86 13.45 -23.24
N HIS A 36 -3.71 13.02 -22.68
CA HIS A 36 -3.60 11.75 -21.96
C HIS A 36 -4.56 11.65 -20.78
N LEU A 37 -4.64 12.68 -19.93
CA LEU A 37 -5.57 12.69 -18.80
C LEU A 37 -7.04 12.72 -19.24
N SER A 38 -7.38 13.44 -20.33
CA SER A 38 -8.74 13.44 -20.87
C SER A 38 -9.15 12.03 -21.33
N LEU A 39 -8.30 11.37 -22.10
CA LEU A 39 -8.54 9.99 -22.54
C LEU A 39 -8.55 8.99 -21.38
N THR A 40 -7.71 9.22 -20.36
CA THR A 40 -7.71 8.42 -19.13
C THR A 40 -9.03 8.59 -18.38
N LYS A 41 -9.56 9.81 -18.26
CA LYS A 41 -10.87 10.09 -17.67
C LYS A 41 -11.99 9.35 -18.39
N GLU A 42 -12.00 9.39 -19.72
CA GLU A 42 -12.98 8.67 -20.53
C GLU A 42 -12.91 7.15 -20.33
N ARG A 43 -11.70 6.58 -20.35
CA ARG A 43 -11.48 5.14 -20.11
C ARG A 43 -11.94 4.71 -18.72
N VAL A 44 -11.56 5.47 -17.69
CA VAL A 44 -11.99 5.25 -16.30
C VAL A 44 -13.51 5.36 -16.18
N GLY A 45 -14.12 6.36 -16.81
CA GLY A 45 -15.57 6.55 -16.82
C GLY A 45 -16.32 5.39 -17.47
N LYS A 46 -15.84 4.90 -18.63
CA LYS A 46 -16.40 3.70 -19.29
C LYS A 46 -16.33 2.48 -18.38
N LEU A 47 -15.14 2.19 -17.85
CA LEU A 47 -14.94 1.04 -16.95
C LEU A 47 -15.81 1.14 -15.70
N LEU A 48 -15.95 2.33 -15.13
CA LEU A 48 -16.80 2.57 -13.97
C LEU A 48 -18.29 2.33 -14.30
N ASN A 49 -18.75 2.76 -15.48
CA ASN A 49 -20.12 2.52 -15.95
C ASN A 49 -20.38 1.05 -16.22
N ASP A 50 -19.43 0.34 -16.83
CA ASP A 50 -19.54 -1.09 -17.11
C ASP A 50 -19.65 -1.88 -15.81
N VAL A 51 -18.79 -1.57 -14.84
CA VAL A 51 -18.85 -2.14 -13.49
C VAL A 51 -20.20 -1.79 -12.84
N ALA A 52 -20.58 -0.51 -12.79
CA ALA A 52 -21.85 -0.10 -12.18
C ALA A 52 -23.07 -0.78 -12.81
N THR A 53 -23.04 -1.07 -14.11
CA THR A 53 -24.12 -1.73 -14.86
C THR A 53 -24.13 -3.23 -14.61
N ALA A 54 -22.98 -3.89 -14.78
CA ALA A 54 -22.86 -5.35 -14.64
C ALA A 54 -23.16 -5.84 -13.21
N GLY A 55 -22.87 -5.04 -12.19
CA GLY A 55 -23.09 -5.45 -10.80
C GLY A 55 -24.22 -4.73 -10.07
N LYS A 56 -25.26 -4.23 -10.77
CA LYS A 56 -26.45 -3.66 -10.09
C LYS A 56 -27.04 -4.60 -9.02
N SER A 57 -26.99 -5.92 -9.23
CA SER A 57 -27.46 -6.94 -8.27
C SER A 57 -26.36 -7.41 -7.30
N LEU A 58 -25.12 -7.60 -7.78
CA LEU A 58 -23.98 -8.13 -7.01
C LEU A 58 -23.41 -7.09 -6.04
N PHE A 59 -23.18 -5.85 -6.49
CA PHE A 59 -22.60 -4.79 -5.69
C PHE A 59 -23.57 -4.20 -4.66
N HIS A 60 -24.87 -4.49 -4.77
CA HIS A 60 -25.83 -4.26 -3.69
C HIS A 60 -25.54 -5.10 -2.45
N LYS A 61 -24.98 -6.30 -2.63
CA LYS A 61 -24.72 -7.25 -1.54
C LYS A 61 -23.31 -7.08 -0.95
N ASP A 62 -22.32 -6.69 -1.76
CA ASP A 62 -20.95 -6.49 -1.29
C ASP A 62 -20.29 -5.22 -1.88
N PRO A 63 -20.38 -4.09 -1.18
CA PRO A 63 -19.64 -2.87 -1.52
C PRO A 63 -18.11 -3.03 -1.45
N GLY A 64 -17.61 -3.96 -0.64
CA GLY A 64 -16.17 -4.20 -0.47
C GLY A 64 -15.53 -4.69 -1.77
N LEU A 65 -16.20 -5.58 -2.50
CA LEU A 65 -15.76 -6.05 -3.80
C LEU A 65 -15.55 -4.91 -4.81
N LEU A 66 -16.45 -3.93 -4.84
CA LEU A 66 -16.33 -2.78 -5.74
C LEU A 66 -15.08 -1.94 -5.42
N LYS A 67 -14.74 -1.80 -4.14
CA LYS A 67 -13.53 -1.12 -3.71
C LYS A 67 -12.26 -1.88 -4.10
N GLU A 68 -12.28 -3.20 -4.05
CA GLU A 68 -11.18 -4.04 -4.53
C GLU A 68 -11.03 -3.96 -6.06
N ILE A 69 -12.13 -3.93 -6.82
CA ILE A 69 -12.10 -3.66 -8.28
C ILE A 69 -11.50 -2.28 -8.57
N TYR A 70 -11.89 -1.26 -7.80
CA TYR A 70 -11.30 0.07 -7.93
C TYR A 70 -9.78 0.02 -7.75
N ARG A 71 -9.27 -0.63 -6.69
CA ARG A 71 -7.83 -0.73 -6.41
C ARG A 71 -7.07 -1.60 -7.42
N GLY A 72 -7.66 -2.71 -7.83
CA GLY A 72 -7.05 -3.70 -8.71
C GLY A 72 -7.04 -3.30 -10.18
N ALA A 73 -8.09 -2.61 -10.64
CA ALA A 73 -8.29 -2.28 -12.05
C ALA A 73 -8.37 -0.77 -12.32
N ILE A 74 -9.34 -0.07 -11.72
CA ILE A 74 -9.65 1.32 -12.10
C ILE A 74 -8.49 2.27 -11.76
N GLU A 75 -7.94 2.18 -10.55
CA GLU A 75 -6.79 2.97 -10.12
C GLU A 75 -5.55 2.64 -10.98
N ARG A 76 -5.37 1.38 -11.38
CA ARG A 76 -4.26 0.96 -12.26
C ARG A 76 -4.38 1.55 -13.66
N VAL A 77 -5.59 1.59 -14.22
CA VAL A 77 -5.86 2.27 -15.49
C VAL A 77 -5.61 3.77 -15.36
N ALA A 78 -6.04 4.39 -14.27
CA ALA A 78 -5.84 5.83 -14.03
C ALA A 78 -4.36 6.21 -13.87
N LEU A 79 -3.53 5.30 -13.34
CA LEU A 79 -2.10 5.48 -13.15
C LEU A 79 -1.25 4.98 -14.34
N TYR A 80 -1.89 4.53 -15.42
CA TYR A 80 -1.18 4.03 -16.59
C TYR A 80 -0.26 5.11 -17.20
N GLY A 81 1.00 4.74 -17.42
CA GLY A 81 2.01 5.65 -17.96
C GLY A 81 2.58 6.66 -16.95
N VAL A 82 2.34 6.49 -15.63
CA VAL A 82 2.85 7.41 -14.60
C VAL A 82 4.37 7.65 -14.67
N GLY A 83 5.14 6.70 -15.20
CA GLY A 83 6.57 6.91 -15.47
C GLY A 83 6.87 8.05 -16.46
N ALA A 84 5.99 8.27 -17.44
CA ALA A 84 6.12 9.33 -18.43
C ALA A 84 5.61 10.68 -17.90
N TRP A 85 4.39 10.73 -17.35
CA TRP A 85 3.73 11.97 -16.98
C TRP A 85 3.82 12.32 -15.48
N GLY A 86 4.35 11.43 -14.64
CA GLY A 86 4.36 11.60 -13.18
C GLY A 86 5.09 12.86 -12.71
N HIS A 87 6.09 13.34 -13.44
CA HIS A 87 6.77 14.61 -13.15
C HIS A 87 5.83 15.83 -13.16
N ARG A 88 4.63 15.71 -13.74
CA ARG A 88 3.59 16.76 -13.76
C ARG A 88 2.82 16.88 -12.44
N THR A 89 2.93 15.91 -11.52
CA THR A 89 2.22 15.94 -10.22
C THR A 89 2.75 17.00 -9.24
N LYS A 90 3.75 17.78 -9.64
CA LYS A 90 4.15 19.03 -8.94
C LYS A 90 3.19 20.19 -9.22
N LEU A 91 2.40 20.11 -10.29
CA LEU A 91 1.50 21.18 -10.71
C LEU A 91 0.12 20.97 -10.12
N LYS A 92 -0.37 21.94 -9.36
CA LYS A 92 -1.69 21.90 -8.71
C LYS A 92 -2.81 21.56 -9.69
N GLY A 93 -2.87 22.23 -10.84
CA GLY A 93 -3.92 21.98 -11.84
C GLY A 93 -3.88 20.56 -12.44
N PHE A 94 -2.72 19.91 -12.48
CA PHE A 94 -2.62 18.51 -12.91
C PHE A 94 -3.14 17.57 -11.82
N CYS A 95 -2.77 17.83 -10.56
CA CYS A 95 -3.30 17.09 -9.40
C CYS A 95 -4.82 17.23 -9.28
N ASP A 96 -5.37 18.42 -9.52
CA ASP A 96 -6.82 18.65 -9.47
C ASP A 96 -7.56 17.80 -10.53
N ARG A 97 -6.98 17.63 -11.72
CA ARG A 97 -7.55 16.74 -12.76
C ARG A 97 -7.51 15.27 -12.35
N LEU A 98 -6.42 14.79 -11.74
CA LEU A 98 -6.37 13.43 -11.18
C LEU A 98 -7.44 13.23 -10.11
N ARG A 99 -7.64 14.22 -9.24
CA ARG A 99 -8.70 14.18 -8.22
C ARG A 99 -10.09 14.20 -8.83
N GLN A 100 -10.29 14.89 -9.96
CA GLN A 100 -11.56 14.83 -10.71
C GLN A 100 -11.80 13.44 -11.31
N ILE A 101 -10.78 12.78 -11.88
CA ILE A 101 -10.90 11.39 -12.38
C ILE A 101 -11.32 10.45 -11.24
N GLN A 102 -10.73 10.60 -10.06
CA GLN A 102 -11.06 9.78 -8.90
C GLN A 102 -12.43 10.11 -8.29
N ARG A 103 -12.91 11.34 -8.42
CA ARG A 103 -14.19 11.81 -7.83
C ARG A 103 -15.36 10.94 -8.21
N ASP A 104 -15.49 10.62 -9.51
CA ASP A 104 -16.60 9.81 -10.01
C ASP A 104 -16.58 8.40 -9.39
N CYS A 105 -15.38 7.82 -9.25
CA CYS A 105 -15.19 6.53 -8.57
C CYS A 105 -15.61 6.62 -7.10
N GLY A 106 -15.21 7.69 -6.40
CA GLY A 106 -15.57 7.93 -5.00
C GLY A 106 -17.09 8.00 -4.81
N LEU A 107 -17.79 8.75 -5.67
CA LEU A 107 -19.26 8.87 -5.63
C LEU A 107 -19.97 7.53 -5.86
N VAL A 108 -19.48 6.71 -6.79
CA VAL A 108 -20.06 5.39 -7.08
C VAL A 108 -19.79 4.41 -5.92
N LEU A 109 -18.58 4.39 -5.37
CA LEU A 109 -18.21 3.56 -4.22
C LEU A 109 -19.06 3.86 -2.99
N THR A 110 -19.28 5.14 -2.70
CA THR A 110 -20.04 5.57 -1.51
C THR A 110 -21.53 5.71 -1.77
N ARG A 111 -21.97 5.67 -3.03
CA ARG A 111 -23.36 5.97 -3.45
C ARG A 111 -23.85 7.31 -2.89
N SER A 112 -22.95 8.29 -2.85
CA SER A 112 -23.21 9.62 -2.32
C SER A 112 -23.86 10.53 -3.38
N TYR A 113 -24.50 11.60 -2.92
CA TYR A 113 -25.02 12.64 -3.81
C TYR A 113 -23.87 13.31 -4.58
N ARG A 114 -24.13 13.71 -5.83
CA ARG A 114 -23.14 14.37 -6.72
C ARG A 114 -22.54 15.64 -6.15
N THR A 115 -23.20 16.25 -5.16
CA THR A 115 -22.79 17.48 -4.46
C THR A 115 -21.81 17.23 -3.31
N VAL A 116 -21.61 15.98 -2.89
CA VAL A 116 -20.66 15.65 -1.82
C VAL A 116 -19.24 15.97 -2.30
N SER A 117 -18.42 16.59 -1.45
CA SER A 117 -17.07 17.02 -1.82
C SER A 117 -16.16 15.82 -2.13
N THR A 118 -15.15 16.03 -2.98
CA THR A 118 -14.19 14.97 -3.31
C THR A 118 -13.45 14.49 -2.06
N ASP A 119 -13.08 15.42 -1.18
CA ASP A 119 -12.48 15.13 0.12
C ASP A 119 -13.35 14.15 0.93
N ALA A 120 -14.64 14.44 1.10
CA ALA A 120 -15.54 13.57 1.85
C ALA A 120 -15.70 12.20 1.20
N THR A 121 -15.83 12.13 -0.14
CA THR A 121 -15.93 10.83 -0.84
C THR A 121 -14.68 9.98 -0.66
N GLN A 122 -13.49 10.58 -0.67
CA GLN A 122 -12.22 9.86 -0.44
C GLN A 122 -12.18 9.28 0.98
N ILE A 123 -12.62 10.05 1.98
CA ILE A 123 -12.68 9.64 3.39
C ILE A 123 -13.65 8.48 3.59
N LEU A 124 -14.87 8.58 3.03
CA LEU A 124 -15.91 7.56 3.14
C LEU A 124 -15.54 6.28 2.41
N ALA A 125 -14.99 6.38 1.19
CA ALA A 125 -14.55 5.24 0.40
C ALA A 125 -13.24 4.62 0.92
N GLY A 126 -12.49 5.34 1.76
CA GLY A 126 -11.18 4.92 2.24
C GLY A 126 -10.18 4.73 1.10
N ILE A 127 -10.15 5.68 0.16
CA ILE A 127 -9.24 5.70 -0.99
C ILE A 127 -8.30 6.89 -0.87
N VAL A 128 -7.00 6.64 -1.05
CA VAL A 128 -5.97 7.68 -0.98
C VAL A 128 -6.12 8.61 -2.19
N PRO A 129 -5.98 9.94 -2.05
CA PRO A 129 -6.05 10.86 -3.18
C PRO A 129 -5.15 10.42 -4.34
N LEU A 130 -5.73 10.29 -5.55
CA LEU A 130 -5.05 9.71 -6.72
C LEU A 130 -3.74 10.44 -7.06
N ASP A 131 -3.65 11.74 -6.82
CA ASP A 131 -2.44 12.52 -7.03
C ASP A 131 -1.30 12.14 -6.06
N LEU A 132 -1.61 11.76 -4.82
CA LEU A 132 -0.62 11.25 -3.87
C LEU A 132 -0.15 9.84 -4.26
N VAL A 133 -1.07 9.00 -4.73
CA VAL A 133 -0.72 7.66 -5.26
C VAL A 133 0.16 7.79 -6.50
N ALA A 134 -0.17 8.70 -7.42
CA ALA A 134 0.63 8.97 -8.61
C ALA A 134 2.04 9.47 -8.26
N ARG A 135 2.18 10.37 -7.28
CA ARG A 135 3.49 10.83 -6.78
C ARG A 135 4.32 9.69 -6.21
N ALA A 136 3.72 8.84 -5.38
CA ALA A 136 4.37 7.67 -4.80
C ALA A 136 4.85 6.70 -5.90
N GLU A 137 3.97 6.41 -6.87
CA GLU A 137 4.27 5.51 -7.97
C GLU A 137 5.35 6.07 -8.91
N TRP A 138 5.36 7.38 -9.14
CA TRP A 138 6.39 8.06 -9.91
C TRP A 138 7.76 8.01 -9.21
N CYS A 139 7.82 8.33 -7.92
CA CYS A 139 9.05 8.20 -7.12
C CYS A 139 9.58 6.76 -7.16
N LYS A 140 8.70 5.78 -6.93
CA LYS A 140 9.04 4.36 -7.04
C LYS A 140 9.55 3.99 -8.44
N PHE A 141 8.96 4.52 -9.51
CA PHE A 141 9.40 4.26 -10.88
C PHE A 141 10.80 4.84 -11.14
N GLN A 142 11.10 6.06 -10.69
CA GLN A 142 12.43 6.66 -10.84
C GLN A 142 13.50 5.85 -10.10
N VAL A 143 13.26 5.53 -8.83
CA VAL A 143 14.22 4.80 -7.99
C VAL A 143 14.36 3.35 -8.43
N CYS A 144 13.25 2.63 -8.61
CA CYS A 144 13.27 1.19 -8.85
C CYS A 144 13.38 0.82 -10.33
N GLY A 145 12.80 1.61 -11.22
CA GLY A 145 12.77 1.36 -12.66
C GLY A 145 13.98 1.98 -13.36
N LEU A 146 14.17 3.30 -13.20
CA LEU A 146 15.24 4.02 -13.89
C LEU A 146 16.58 4.03 -13.13
N LYS A 147 16.60 3.65 -11.86
CA LYS A 147 17.78 3.75 -10.99
C LYS A 147 18.33 5.18 -10.89
N LEU A 148 17.43 6.17 -10.87
CA LEU A 148 17.77 7.58 -10.72
C LEU A 148 17.38 8.09 -9.32
N PRO A 149 18.11 9.05 -8.75
CA PRO A 149 17.65 9.78 -7.57
C PRO A 149 16.27 10.39 -7.80
N ALA A 150 15.43 10.37 -6.77
CA ALA A 150 14.09 10.93 -6.83
C ALA A 150 13.72 11.56 -5.50
N PHE A 151 12.84 12.55 -5.53
CA PHE A 151 12.27 13.10 -4.30
C PHE A 151 11.02 12.30 -3.91
N ASP A 152 10.92 11.98 -2.63
CA ASP A 152 9.73 11.35 -2.08
C ASP A 152 8.56 12.34 -1.93
N LEU A 153 7.53 11.92 -1.20
CA LEU A 153 6.33 12.71 -0.97
C LEU A 153 6.57 13.93 -0.08
N LEU A 154 7.57 13.87 0.80
CA LEU A 154 7.98 14.94 1.72
C LEU A 154 9.11 15.82 1.15
N GLY A 155 9.61 15.50 -0.04
CA GLY A 155 10.71 16.24 -0.68
C GLY A 155 12.08 15.79 -0.20
N ILE A 156 12.19 14.63 0.44
CA ILE A 156 13.47 14.03 0.81
C ILE A 156 14.01 13.26 -0.39
N GLU A 157 15.29 13.45 -0.69
CA GLU A 157 15.94 12.73 -1.76
C GLU A 157 16.14 11.24 -1.40
N VAL A 158 15.73 10.38 -2.31
CA VAL A 158 15.87 8.93 -2.24
C VAL A 158 16.92 8.51 -3.26
N ASN A 159 18.08 8.11 -2.76
CA ASN A 159 19.17 7.62 -3.60
C ASN A 159 19.00 6.11 -3.90
N PRO A 160 18.88 5.69 -5.18
CA PRO A 160 18.73 4.29 -5.56
C PRO A 160 19.93 3.42 -5.15
N LYS A 161 21.13 3.98 -4.97
CA LYS A 161 22.32 3.21 -4.55
C LYS A 161 22.15 2.55 -3.17
N ASN A 162 21.29 3.13 -2.33
CA ASN A 162 21.03 2.64 -0.98
C ASN A 162 20.11 1.42 -0.96
N PHE A 163 19.50 1.04 -2.09
CA PHE A 163 18.52 -0.04 -2.16
C PHE A 163 19.08 -1.29 -2.82
N ASP A 164 18.65 -2.44 -2.32
CA ASP A 164 18.79 -3.70 -3.03
C ASP A 164 17.84 -3.72 -4.22
N PHE A 165 18.35 -4.14 -5.37
CA PHE A 165 17.53 -4.32 -6.55
C PHE A 165 17.67 -5.73 -7.06
N PRO A 166 16.56 -6.36 -7.48
CA PRO A 166 16.59 -7.68 -8.06
C PRO A 166 17.59 -7.71 -9.22
N ILE A 167 18.44 -8.73 -9.23
CA ILE A 167 19.35 -8.99 -10.33
C ILE A 167 18.54 -9.33 -11.58
N ASP A 168 18.99 -8.83 -12.73
CA ASP A 168 18.44 -9.22 -14.02
C ASP A 168 19.00 -10.57 -14.46
N LEU A 169 18.15 -11.59 -14.46
CA LEU A 169 18.51 -12.95 -14.86
C LEU A 169 18.83 -13.07 -16.35
N HIS A 170 18.34 -12.13 -17.18
CA HIS A 170 18.57 -12.14 -18.62
C HIS A 170 20.01 -11.75 -19.00
N LEU A 171 20.78 -11.20 -18.05
CA LEU A 171 22.19 -10.86 -18.24
C LEU A 171 23.12 -12.05 -17.98
N SER A 172 22.60 -13.17 -17.47
CA SER A 172 23.37 -14.38 -17.14
C SER A 172 22.79 -15.61 -17.84
N HIS A 173 23.65 -16.45 -18.40
CA HIS A 173 23.22 -17.70 -19.03
C HIS A 173 22.56 -18.63 -17.99
N PRO A 174 21.48 -19.36 -18.32
CA PRO A 174 20.79 -20.23 -17.34
C PRO A 174 21.67 -21.29 -16.68
N VAL A 175 22.71 -21.79 -17.36
CA VAL A 175 23.66 -22.76 -16.80
C VAL A 175 24.50 -22.16 -15.66
N ASP A 176 24.74 -20.85 -15.67
CA ASP A 176 25.50 -20.17 -14.62
C ASP A 176 24.65 -19.87 -13.36
N ARG A 177 23.34 -20.12 -13.45
CA ARG A 177 22.39 -19.91 -12.34
C ARG A 177 22.47 -21.06 -11.35
N ARG A 178 23.46 -20.95 -10.46
CA ARG A 178 23.67 -21.93 -9.39
C ARG A 178 22.59 -21.79 -8.32
N SER A 179 22.29 -22.90 -7.67
CA SER A 179 21.41 -22.98 -6.51
C SER A 179 21.90 -24.06 -5.56
N LEU A 180 21.65 -23.88 -4.27
CA LEU A 180 22.04 -24.85 -3.25
C LEU A 180 20.81 -25.36 -2.52
N GLY A 181 20.54 -26.66 -2.67
CA GLY A 181 19.48 -27.33 -1.93
C GLY A 181 19.75 -27.35 -0.43
N PHE A 182 18.69 -27.56 0.34
CA PHE A 182 18.76 -27.74 1.79
C PHE A 182 17.97 -28.99 2.21
N CYS A 183 18.32 -29.57 3.35
CA CYS A 183 17.61 -30.69 3.94
C CYS A 183 16.81 -30.26 5.19
N SER A 184 16.06 -31.17 5.80
CA SER A 184 15.40 -30.95 7.10
C SER A 184 15.98 -31.88 8.17
N ARG A 185 17.30 -32.09 8.17
CA ARG A 185 17.96 -32.91 9.18
C ARG A 185 18.02 -32.14 10.49
N LEU A 186 17.74 -32.83 11.59
CA LEU A 186 17.93 -32.26 12.92
C LEU A 186 19.42 -32.22 13.28
N PRO A 187 19.84 -31.26 14.11
CA PRO A 187 21.18 -31.27 14.70
C PRO A 187 21.40 -32.55 15.48
N CYS A 188 22.59 -33.14 15.33
CA CYS A 188 22.98 -34.34 16.08
C CYS A 188 23.87 -34.01 17.28
N GLY A 189 24.35 -32.75 17.36
CA GLY A 189 25.26 -32.34 18.43
C GLY A 189 26.65 -32.98 18.31
N ASP A 190 27.00 -33.45 17.11
CA ASP A 190 28.28 -34.09 16.82
C ASP A 190 29.04 -33.28 15.77
N GLY A 191 30.34 -33.10 15.99
CA GLY A 191 31.18 -32.27 15.16
C GLY A 191 30.81 -30.77 15.21
N LEU A 192 30.97 -30.10 14.07
CA LEU A 192 30.81 -28.65 13.94
C LEU A 192 29.46 -28.30 13.31
N GLU A 193 28.63 -27.61 14.08
CA GLU A 193 27.29 -27.17 13.71
C GLU A 193 27.20 -25.65 13.83
N ILE A 194 26.55 -25.00 12.86
CA ILE A 194 26.34 -23.55 12.88
C ILE A 194 24.84 -23.26 12.88
N PHE A 195 24.39 -22.41 13.77
CA PHE A 195 23.01 -21.95 13.86
C PHE A 195 22.93 -20.50 13.45
N THR A 196 21.87 -20.10 12.75
CA THR A 196 21.68 -18.74 12.22
C THR A 196 20.27 -18.25 12.50
N ASP A 197 20.14 -16.99 12.86
CA ASP A 197 18.84 -16.36 13.09
C ASP A 197 18.86 -14.84 12.84
N GLY A 198 17.68 -14.28 12.58
CA GLY A 198 17.44 -12.85 12.39
C GLY A 198 16.26 -12.38 13.22
N SER A 199 16.42 -11.25 13.91
CA SER A 199 15.40 -10.68 14.79
C SER A 199 15.06 -9.24 14.42
N ALA A 200 13.82 -8.83 14.72
CA ALA A 200 13.46 -7.43 14.75
C ALA A 200 12.59 -7.12 15.97
N ILE A 201 13.11 -6.28 16.86
CA ILE A 201 12.47 -5.93 18.13
C ILE A 201 12.42 -4.40 18.22
N ASN A 202 11.25 -3.85 18.57
CA ASN A 202 11.06 -2.40 18.76
C ASN A 202 11.53 -1.51 17.57
N GLY A 203 11.56 -2.05 16.35
CA GLY A 203 12.04 -1.35 15.15
C GLY A 203 13.54 -1.53 14.87
N ALA A 204 14.30 -2.06 15.82
CA ALA A 204 15.69 -2.49 15.63
C ALA A 204 15.74 -3.81 14.86
N VAL A 205 16.76 -3.98 14.00
CA VAL A 205 16.94 -5.20 13.19
C VAL A 205 18.35 -5.74 13.38
N GLY A 206 18.47 -7.01 13.75
CA GLY A 206 19.74 -7.67 14.05
C GLY A 206 19.75 -9.11 13.58
N GLY A 207 20.93 -9.66 13.33
CA GLY A 207 21.11 -11.07 13.02
C GLY A 207 22.29 -11.64 13.78
N ALA A 208 22.33 -12.97 13.89
CA ALA A 208 23.42 -13.65 14.55
C ALA A 208 23.65 -15.04 13.98
N PHE A 209 24.87 -15.53 14.17
CA PHE A 209 25.19 -16.93 14.02
C PHE A 209 25.99 -17.44 15.23
N VAL A 210 25.80 -18.71 15.56
CA VAL A 210 26.51 -19.39 16.65
C VAL A 210 27.15 -20.65 16.10
N VAL A 211 28.44 -20.84 16.37
CA VAL A 211 29.19 -22.04 16.00
C VAL A 211 29.31 -22.91 17.23
N CYS A 212 28.85 -24.15 17.12
CA CYS A 212 28.92 -25.16 18.16
C CYS A 212 29.87 -26.29 17.76
N TYR A 213 30.67 -26.77 18.69
CA TYR A 213 31.46 -27.98 18.58
C TYR A 213 31.05 -28.94 19.70
N TYR A 214 30.50 -30.09 19.35
CA TYR A 214 29.89 -31.03 20.32
C TYR A 214 28.90 -30.33 21.29
N VAL A 215 27.92 -29.61 20.73
CA VAL A 215 26.89 -28.82 21.45
C VAL A 215 27.42 -27.57 22.18
N LEU A 216 28.72 -27.49 22.47
CA LEU A 216 29.33 -26.33 23.12
C LEU A 216 29.51 -25.17 22.12
N ALA A 217 28.96 -24.00 22.44
CA ALA A 217 29.20 -22.80 21.64
C ALA A 217 30.66 -22.34 21.76
N ILE A 218 31.37 -22.37 20.64
CA ILE A 218 32.79 -21.97 20.55
C ILE A 218 32.98 -20.58 19.93
N HIS A 219 31.98 -20.09 19.18
CA HIS A 219 32.01 -18.76 18.58
C HIS A 219 30.60 -18.21 18.39
N ARG A 220 30.47 -16.89 18.47
CA ARG A 220 29.23 -16.17 18.17
C ARG A 220 29.58 -14.95 17.32
N GLY A 221 28.89 -14.78 16.21
CA GLY A 221 28.92 -13.55 15.43
C GLY A 221 27.57 -12.86 15.54
N LEU A 222 27.56 -11.62 16.00
CA LEU A 222 26.36 -10.80 16.15
C LEU A 222 26.51 -9.56 15.28
N GLY A 223 25.42 -9.14 14.65
CA GLY A 223 25.44 -7.85 13.99
C GLY A 223 24.10 -7.15 13.85
N ARG A 224 24.20 -5.84 14.02
CA ARG A 224 23.17 -4.84 13.85
C ARG A 224 23.10 -4.42 12.40
N LEU A 225 21.91 -4.53 11.83
CA LEU A 225 21.57 -3.98 10.52
C LEU A 225 20.94 -2.58 10.70
N ASP A 226 20.67 -1.90 9.59
CA ASP A 226 19.87 -0.68 9.61
C ASP A 226 18.43 -1.01 10.01
N ASP A 227 17.81 -0.18 10.86
CA ASP A 227 16.43 -0.36 11.36
C ASP A 227 15.38 -0.41 10.24
N ARG A 228 15.75 0.03 9.04
CA ARG A 228 14.91 0.01 7.83
C ARG A 228 15.03 -1.31 7.06
N ASN A 229 15.95 -2.20 7.43
CA ASN A 229 16.03 -3.54 6.88
C ASN A 229 14.85 -4.41 7.35
N SER A 230 14.70 -5.58 6.74
CA SER A 230 13.67 -6.55 7.13
C SER A 230 14.26 -7.73 7.89
N VAL A 231 13.44 -8.39 8.73
CA VAL A 231 13.82 -9.66 9.39
C VAL A 231 14.36 -10.67 8.38
N TYR A 232 13.70 -10.80 7.22
CA TYR A 232 14.16 -11.67 6.14
C TYR A 232 15.57 -11.34 5.62
N GLN A 233 15.94 -10.05 5.56
CA GLN A 233 17.33 -9.68 5.22
C GLN A 233 18.29 -10.01 6.37
N ALA A 234 17.87 -9.83 7.62
CA ALA A 234 18.69 -10.19 8.78
C ALA A 234 18.98 -11.70 8.82
N GLU A 235 17.97 -12.54 8.60
CA GLU A 235 18.12 -14.00 8.51
C GLU A 235 19.11 -14.41 7.41
N LEU A 236 18.98 -13.85 6.20
CA LEU A 236 19.92 -14.13 5.11
C LEU A 236 21.33 -13.60 5.40
N THR A 237 21.43 -12.42 6.01
CA THR A 237 22.72 -11.81 6.37
C THR A 237 23.44 -12.63 7.44
N ALA A 238 22.70 -13.22 8.39
CA ALA A 238 23.26 -14.16 9.36
C ALA A 238 23.87 -15.40 8.69
N ILE A 239 23.19 -15.96 7.67
CA ILE A 239 23.73 -17.07 6.87
C ILE A 239 24.97 -16.62 6.09
N GLU A 240 24.95 -15.43 5.49
CA GLU A 240 26.09 -14.86 4.76
C GLU A 240 27.33 -14.72 5.66
N ASN A 241 27.17 -14.11 6.84
CA ASN A 241 28.27 -13.92 7.80
C ASN A 241 28.77 -15.27 8.37
N ALA A 242 27.88 -16.24 8.59
CA ALA A 242 28.28 -17.59 8.95
C ALA A 242 29.15 -18.24 7.87
N CYS A 243 28.79 -18.09 6.59
CA CYS A 243 29.57 -18.62 5.48
C CYS A 243 30.92 -17.90 5.32
N ASP A 244 30.98 -16.60 5.57
CA ASP A 244 32.24 -15.86 5.59
C ASP A 244 33.16 -16.33 6.73
N TRP A 245 32.62 -16.51 7.94
CA TRP A 245 33.37 -17.07 9.06
C TRP A 245 33.93 -18.46 8.74
N VAL A 246 33.14 -19.34 8.10
CA VAL A 246 33.61 -20.66 7.65
C VAL A 246 34.79 -20.53 6.69
N ASN A 247 34.70 -19.64 5.70
CA ASN A 247 35.77 -19.40 4.74
C ASN A 247 37.06 -18.87 5.38
N GLN A 248 36.95 -18.13 6.49
CA GLN A 248 38.10 -17.58 7.20
C GLN A 248 38.76 -18.61 8.12
N ASN A 249 37.98 -19.48 8.75
CA ASN A 249 38.45 -20.28 9.89
C ASN A 249 38.58 -21.78 9.62
N LEU A 250 37.87 -22.35 8.64
CA LEU A 250 37.82 -23.80 8.44
C LEU A 250 38.52 -24.24 7.16
N ARG A 251 39.20 -25.39 7.21
CA ARG A 251 39.79 -26.09 6.05
C ARG A 251 39.55 -27.59 6.22
N ASN A 252 39.42 -28.33 5.11
CA ASN A 252 39.36 -29.80 5.09
C ASN A 252 38.36 -30.40 6.11
N THR A 253 37.19 -29.78 6.27
CA THR A 253 36.19 -30.10 7.31
C THR A 253 34.78 -30.17 6.71
N GLU A 254 33.87 -30.89 7.35
CA GLU A 254 32.44 -30.83 7.05
C GLU A 254 31.69 -30.04 8.14
N VAL A 255 30.76 -29.18 7.73
CA VAL A 255 29.95 -28.35 8.64
C VAL A 255 28.49 -28.36 8.22
N SER A 256 27.59 -28.44 9.20
CA SER A 256 26.15 -28.31 9.01
C SER A 256 25.67 -26.95 9.50
N LEU A 257 25.04 -26.17 8.61
CA LEU A 257 24.41 -24.90 8.95
C LEU A 257 22.90 -25.10 9.06
N PHE A 258 22.33 -24.65 10.17
CA PHE A 258 20.93 -24.72 10.52
C PHE A 258 20.32 -23.31 10.54
N SER A 259 19.19 -23.16 9.85
CA SER A 259 18.43 -21.91 9.83
C SER A 259 16.94 -22.19 10.00
N GLU A 260 16.26 -21.31 10.74
CA GLU A 260 14.80 -21.34 10.85
C GLU A 260 14.10 -20.72 9.63
N SER A 261 14.82 -19.90 8.86
CA SER A 261 14.30 -19.18 7.70
C SER A 261 14.09 -20.10 6.50
N ARG A 262 12.96 -20.82 6.49
CA ARG A 262 12.57 -21.65 5.34
C ARG A 262 12.50 -20.83 4.06
N SER A 263 12.01 -19.59 4.13
CA SER A 263 11.91 -18.68 2.99
C SER A 263 13.31 -18.26 2.48
N GLY A 264 14.26 -18.01 3.39
CA GLY A 264 15.65 -17.73 3.05
C GLY A 264 16.31 -18.92 2.34
N LEU A 265 16.20 -20.12 2.91
CA LEU A 265 16.73 -21.35 2.31
C LEU A 265 16.08 -21.70 0.96
N GLN A 266 14.76 -21.50 0.81
CA GLN A 266 14.07 -21.64 -0.48
C GLN A 266 14.57 -20.65 -1.52
N THR A 267 15.00 -19.45 -1.10
CA THR A 267 15.56 -18.45 -2.00
C THR A 267 16.94 -18.89 -2.50
N ILE A 268 17.79 -19.44 -1.62
CA ILE A 268 19.11 -19.98 -1.98
C ILE A 268 18.99 -21.23 -2.88
N ALA A 269 17.97 -22.05 -2.64
CA ALA A 269 17.68 -23.25 -3.43
C ALA A 269 17.03 -22.97 -4.80
N ASN A 270 16.59 -21.74 -5.06
CA ASN A 270 16.00 -21.37 -6.34
C ASN A 270 17.06 -20.84 -7.31
N PRO A 271 17.32 -21.50 -8.46
CA PRO A 271 18.29 -21.00 -9.44
C PRO A 271 17.87 -19.67 -10.07
N ASP A 272 16.57 -19.39 -10.15
CA ASP A 272 16.03 -18.13 -10.66
C ASP A 272 15.85 -17.06 -9.56
N ASN A 273 16.56 -17.18 -8.44
CA ASN A 273 16.54 -16.16 -7.41
C ASN A 273 17.22 -14.87 -7.89
N ARG A 274 16.65 -13.74 -7.49
CA ARG A 274 17.13 -12.40 -7.85
C ARG A 274 17.71 -11.64 -6.65
N CYS A 275 17.88 -12.31 -5.51
CA CYS A 275 18.33 -11.70 -4.26
C CYS A 275 19.86 -11.62 -4.24
N LEU A 276 20.40 -10.42 -3.99
CA LEU A 276 21.86 -10.20 -3.93
C LEU A 276 22.51 -11.00 -2.78
N ILE A 277 21.90 -10.99 -1.59
CA ILE A 277 22.42 -11.70 -0.42
C ILE A 277 22.45 -13.22 -0.69
N ALA A 278 21.39 -13.78 -1.29
CA ALA A 278 21.36 -15.20 -1.63
C ALA A 278 22.46 -15.61 -2.62
N ARG A 279 22.78 -14.75 -3.61
CA ARG A 279 23.91 -15.00 -4.52
C ARG A 279 25.26 -14.92 -3.82
N SER A 280 25.45 -13.93 -2.96
CA SER A 280 26.64 -13.83 -2.12
C SER A 280 26.83 -15.07 -1.26
N ILE A 281 25.77 -15.60 -0.63
CA ILE A 281 25.82 -16.87 0.12
C ILE A 281 26.30 -18.03 -0.77
N ILE A 282 25.75 -18.14 -1.98
CA ILE A 282 26.16 -19.19 -2.93
C ILE A 282 27.65 -19.03 -3.29
N GLU A 283 28.12 -17.81 -3.56
CA GLU A 283 29.53 -17.52 -3.82
C GLU A 283 30.44 -17.89 -2.65
N HIS A 284 30.04 -17.58 -1.41
CA HIS A 284 30.77 -17.97 -0.21
C HIS A 284 30.83 -19.49 -0.04
N ILE A 285 29.75 -20.23 -0.34
CA ILE A 285 29.74 -21.69 -0.24
C ILE A 285 30.61 -22.32 -1.35
N GLU A 286 30.62 -21.75 -2.56
CA GLU A 286 31.53 -22.19 -3.62
C GLU A 286 33.00 -21.95 -3.25
N LYS A 287 33.31 -20.81 -2.63
CA LYS A 287 34.64 -20.55 -2.05
C LYS A 287 35.01 -21.57 -0.99
N ALA A 288 34.06 -21.96 -0.13
CA ALA A 288 34.30 -22.97 0.91
C ALA A 288 34.65 -24.34 0.31
N LYS A 289 34.03 -24.71 -0.83
CA LYS A 289 34.37 -25.95 -1.55
C LYS A 289 35.81 -25.96 -2.06
N VAL A 290 36.31 -24.83 -2.56
CA VAL A 290 37.73 -24.69 -2.99
C VAL A 290 38.67 -24.88 -1.80
N LEU A 291 38.24 -24.51 -0.60
CA LEU A 291 38.97 -24.69 0.66
C LEU A 291 38.77 -26.09 1.27
N HIS A 292 38.20 -27.03 0.50
CA HIS A 292 37.85 -28.38 0.92
C HIS A 292 36.92 -28.42 2.15
N VAL A 293 36.08 -27.39 2.31
CA VAL A 293 35.03 -27.36 3.33
C VAL A 293 33.70 -27.76 2.70
N LYS A 294 33.07 -28.80 3.24
CA LYS A 294 31.75 -29.26 2.80
C LYS A 294 30.67 -28.67 3.69
N MET A 295 29.91 -27.72 3.16
CA MET A 295 28.81 -27.07 3.87
C MET A 295 27.47 -27.73 3.52
N LYS A 296 26.69 -28.12 4.54
CA LYS A 296 25.33 -28.65 4.39
C LYS A 296 24.32 -27.67 4.97
N LEU A 297 23.37 -27.20 4.17
CA LEU A 297 22.28 -26.35 4.65
C LEU A 297 21.10 -27.19 5.13
N ASN A 298 20.56 -26.87 6.31
CA ASN A 298 19.44 -27.56 6.91
C ASN A 298 18.41 -26.55 7.44
N TRP A 299 17.14 -26.83 7.17
CA TRP A 299 16.03 -26.14 7.80
C TRP A 299 15.66 -26.83 9.11
N VAL A 300 15.54 -26.05 10.17
CA VAL A 300 15.03 -26.49 11.47
C VAL A 300 13.79 -25.70 11.84
N LYS A 301 12.89 -26.32 12.58
CA LYS A 301 11.70 -25.64 13.07
C LYS A 301 12.07 -24.84 14.33
N ALA A 302 11.49 -23.65 14.44
CA ALA A 302 11.62 -22.82 15.61
C ALA A 302 11.07 -23.46 16.89
N HIS A 303 11.71 -23.15 18.02
CA HIS A 303 11.25 -23.45 19.38
C HIS A 303 11.05 -24.96 19.68
N VAL A 304 11.95 -25.82 19.20
CA VAL A 304 11.91 -27.28 19.44
C VAL A 304 12.90 -27.71 20.55
N GLY A 305 13.35 -26.81 21.42
CA GLY A 305 14.26 -27.13 22.52
C GLY A 305 15.68 -27.52 22.07
N ILE A 306 16.10 -27.07 20.89
CA ILE A 306 17.46 -27.28 20.38
C ILE A 306 18.37 -26.21 20.97
N THR A 307 19.38 -26.62 21.75
CA THR A 307 20.28 -25.69 22.47
C THR A 307 20.93 -24.66 21.54
N GLY A 308 21.50 -25.08 20.41
CA GLY A 308 22.13 -24.14 19.46
C GLY A 308 21.16 -23.12 18.87
N ASN A 309 19.89 -23.50 18.72
CA ASN A 309 18.84 -22.66 18.20
C ASN A 309 18.39 -21.59 19.22
N GLU A 310 18.25 -21.98 20.49
CA GLU A 310 17.96 -21.05 21.59
C GLU A 310 19.11 -20.05 21.80
N LEU A 311 20.36 -20.50 21.65
CA LEU A 311 21.53 -19.64 21.73
C LEU A 311 21.57 -18.59 20.62
N VAL A 312 21.22 -18.96 19.39
CA VAL A 312 21.22 -18.00 18.28
C VAL A 312 20.02 -17.06 18.32
N ASP A 313 18.84 -17.49 18.77
CA ASP A 313 17.68 -16.60 19.01
C ASP A 313 18.03 -15.54 20.07
N ALA A 314 18.64 -15.95 21.19
CA ALA A 314 19.15 -15.01 22.18
C ALA A 314 20.21 -14.05 21.59
N ALA A 315 21.11 -14.57 20.76
CA ALA A 315 22.13 -13.76 20.08
C ALA A 315 21.53 -12.77 19.07
N ALA A 316 20.53 -13.17 18.29
CA ALA A 316 19.89 -12.30 17.32
C ALA A 316 19.11 -11.17 18.01
N LYS A 317 18.53 -11.44 19.19
CA LYS A 317 17.93 -10.42 20.05
C LYS A 317 18.97 -9.46 20.63
N GLU A 318 20.07 -9.97 21.17
CA GLU A 318 21.21 -9.16 21.62
C GLU A 318 21.75 -8.26 20.48
N ALA A 319 21.78 -8.76 19.24
CA ALA A 319 22.19 -7.99 18.08
C ALA A 319 21.27 -6.78 17.80
N THR A 320 20.00 -6.82 18.21
CA THR A 320 19.07 -5.67 18.13
C THR A 320 19.28 -4.61 19.21
N GLU A 321 20.16 -4.86 20.17
CA GLU A 321 20.48 -3.92 21.26
C GLU A 321 21.83 -3.21 21.05
N LEU A 322 22.65 -3.70 20.11
CA LEU A 322 23.90 -3.05 19.71
C LEU A 322 23.67 -1.60 19.27
N GLU A 323 24.53 -0.70 19.75
CA GLU A 323 24.41 0.75 19.53
C GLU A 323 24.67 1.18 18.08
N HIS A 324 25.51 0.44 17.36
CA HIS A 324 25.99 0.82 16.04
C HIS A 324 25.79 -0.30 15.03
N GLN A 325 25.41 0.09 13.80
CA GLN A 325 25.38 -0.81 12.67
C GLN A 325 26.79 -1.32 12.37
N ASN A 326 26.98 -2.64 12.44
CA ASN A 326 28.23 -3.31 12.09
C ASN A 326 28.05 -4.30 10.92
N TRP A 327 26.82 -4.68 10.57
CA TRP A 327 26.51 -5.44 9.36
C TRP A 327 25.83 -4.53 8.32
N ALA A 328 26.56 -4.24 7.25
CA ALA A 328 26.10 -3.34 6.20
C ALA A 328 25.28 -4.09 5.15
N GLN A 329 24.02 -3.70 4.98
CA GLN A 329 23.15 -4.21 3.92
C GLN A 329 22.36 -3.09 3.27
N LYS A 330 22.06 -3.24 1.98
CA LYS A 330 21.21 -2.30 1.27
C LYS A 330 19.76 -2.43 1.71
N LEU A 331 19.01 -1.33 1.60
CA LEU A 331 17.61 -1.26 2.01
C LEU A 331 16.71 -2.07 1.06
N PRO A 332 15.69 -2.75 1.58
CA PRO A 332 14.83 -3.57 0.74
C PRO A 332 13.88 -2.67 -0.08
N LYS A 333 13.59 -3.05 -1.33
CA LYS A 333 12.55 -2.35 -2.13
C LYS A 333 11.18 -2.27 -1.42
N SER A 334 10.87 -3.23 -0.55
CA SER A 334 9.65 -3.23 0.27
C SER A 334 9.62 -2.06 1.26
N TYR A 335 10.76 -1.65 1.80
CA TYR A 335 10.88 -0.48 2.67
C TYR A 335 10.43 0.78 1.94
N LEU A 336 10.97 1.08 0.74
CA LEU A 336 10.57 2.25 -0.04
C LEU A 336 9.04 2.28 -0.28
N ARG A 337 8.46 1.15 -0.68
CA ARG A 337 7.02 1.03 -0.92
C ARG A 337 6.22 1.32 0.35
N ARG A 338 6.65 0.78 1.50
CA ARG A 338 6.01 1.00 2.80
C ARG A 338 6.11 2.47 3.20
N SER A 339 7.29 3.07 3.11
CA SER A 339 7.54 4.47 3.47
C SER A 339 6.71 5.43 2.62
N LEU A 340 6.67 5.25 1.30
CA LEU A 340 5.84 6.07 0.41
C LEU A 340 4.35 5.94 0.74
N LYS A 341 3.89 4.73 1.12
CA LYS A 341 2.50 4.53 1.56
C LYS A 341 2.20 5.28 2.86
N ILE A 342 3.08 5.21 3.85
CA ILE A 342 2.94 5.92 5.13
C ILE A 342 2.90 7.43 4.89
N MET A 343 3.86 7.97 4.16
CA MET A 343 3.89 9.39 3.81
C MET A 343 2.64 9.85 3.06
N ALA A 344 2.11 9.04 2.14
CA ALA A 344 0.88 9.36 1.43
C ALA A 344 -0.33 9.42 2.38
N LEU A 345 -0.39 8.57 3.40
CA LEU A 345 -1.41 8.61 4.43
C LEU A 345 -1.27 9.86 5.32
N ASP A 346 -0.05 10.21 5.71
CA ASP A 346 0.20 11.41 6.54
C ASP A 346 -0.15 12.69 5.78
N LEU A 347 0.25 12.80 4.50
CA LEU A 347 -0.15 13.93 3.66
C LEU A 347 -1.66 13.96 3.42
N TRP A 348 -2.31 12.81 3.28
CA TRP A 348 -3.76 12.74 3.19
C TRP A 348 -4.43 13.23 4.48
N GLN A 349 -3.92 12.81 5.64
CA GLN A 349 -4.39 13.29 6.94
C GLN A 349 -4.21 14.80 7.09
N ASN A 350 -3.06 15.35 6.69
CA ASN A 350 -2.81 16.79 6.72
C ASN A 350 -3.80 17.56 5.84
N ARG A 351 -4.04 17.08 4.61
CA ARG A 351 -5.08 17.65 3.73
C ARG A 351 -6.47 17.57 4.35
N TRP A 352 -6.79 16.45 4.99
CA TRP A 352 -8.07 16.26 5.64
C TRP A 352 -8.25 17.19 6.84
N ASN A 353 -7.21 17.41 7.63
CA ASN A 353 -7.24 18.36 8.72
C ASN A 353 -7.48 19.79 8.19
N ALA A 354 -6.75 20.19 7.14
CA ALA A 354 -6.78 21.55 6.61
C ALA A 354 -8.05 21.92 5.80
N THR A 355 -8.68 20.96 5.11
CA THR A 355 -9.82 21.27 4.23
C THR A 355 -11.07 21.69 5.01
N THR A 356 -11.79 22.69 4.53
CA THR A 356 -13.12 23.08 5.02
C THR A 356 -14.25 22.31 4.33
N ASN A 357 -13.92 21.49 3.33
CA ASN A 357 -14.91 20.67 2.65
C ASN A 357 -15.24 19.41 3.47
N GLY A 358 -16.53 19.08 3.58
CA GLY A 358 -16.95 17.84 4.25
C GLY A 358 -16.87 17.90 5.78
N LEU A 359 -17.06 19.07 6.41
CA LEU A 359 -17.01 19.25 7.86
C LEU A 359 -17.89 18.27 8.64
N VAL A 360 -19.10 17.98 8.14
CA VAL A 360 -20.00 16.97 8.74
C VAL A 360 -19.32 15.61 8.78
N THR A 361 -18.71 15.19 7.66
CA THR A 361 -17.96 13.93 7.57
C THR A 361 -16.76 13.91 8.49
N LYS A 362 -16.08 15.05 8.68
CA LYS A 362 -14.92 15.18 9.58
C LYS A 362 -15.27 14.95 11.05
N ARG A 363 -16.47 15.37 11.48
CA ARG A 363 -16.95 15.10 12.85
C ARG A 363 -17.03 13.61 13.14
N PHE A 364 -17.48 12.81 12.18
CA PHE A 364 -17.58 11.35 12.33
C PHE A 364 -16.26 10.62 12.05
N PHE A 365 -15.46 11.14 11.11
CA PHE A 365 -14.25 10.49 10.64
C PHE A 365 -13.07 11.47 10.63
N PRO A 366 -12.54 11.86 11.80
CA PRO A 366 -11.41 12.79 11.88
C PRO A 366 -10.10 12.20 11.35
N LYS A 367 -9.96 10.86 11.40
CA LYS A 367 -8.77 10.15 10.89
C LYS A 367 -9.02 9.52 9.52
N VAL A 368 -8.04 9.60 8.62
CA VAL A 368 -8.04 8.89 7.34
C VAL A 368 -7.88 7.39 7.58
N SER A 369 -8.43 6.57 6.70
CA SER A 369 -8.26 5.12 6.77
C SER A 369 -8.47 4.49 5.40
N THR A 370 -7.60 3.56 5.04
CA THR A 370 -7.74 2.78 3.81
C THR A 370 -8.68 1.59 3.99
N SER A 371 -8.99 1.13 5.20
CA SER A 371 -9.94 0.04 5.40
C SER A 371 -11.40 0.50 5.33
N ARG A 372 -11.66 1.80 5.51
CA ARG A 372 -13.01 2.36 5.60
C ARG A 372 -13.80 2.23 4.30
N LEU A 373 -15.07 1.83 4.39
CA LEU A 373 -16.03 1.95 3.30
C LEU A 373 -17.42 2.24 3.87
N ILE A 374 -17.83 3.50 3.78
CA ILE A 374 -19.17 3.98 4.17
C ILE A 374 -19.95 4.29 2.92
N CYS A 375 -21.11 3.66 2.74
CA CYS A 375 -21.90 3.79 1.52
C CYS A 375 -23.40 3.96 1.78
N GLY A 376 -24.13 4.39 0.74
CA GLY A 376 -25.58 4.45 0.72
C GLY A 376 -26.17 5.44 1.72
N ARG A 377 -27.20 5.02 2.46
CA ARG A 377 -27.94 5.89 3.39
C ARG A 377 -27.09 6.36 4.57
N VAL A 378 -26.13 5.55 5.03
CA VAL A 378 -25.17 5.96 6.07
C VAL A 378 -24.21 7.05 5.56
N ALA A 379 -23.83 6.99 4.28
CA ALA A 379 -23.09 8.07 3.65
C ALA A 379 -23.91 9.38 3.61
N GLN A 380 -25.24 9.32 3.44
CA GLN A 380 -26.08 10.53 3.50
C GLN A 380 -26.08 11.16 4.89
N LEU A 381 -26.25 10.36 5.94
CA LEU A 381 -26.20 10.84 7.33
C LEU A 381 -24.86 11.51 7.66
N THR A 382 -23.76 10.86 7.28
CA THR A 382 -22.38 11.29 7.61
C THR A 382 -21.86 12.41 6.72
N THR A 383 -22.54 12.72 5.62
CA THR A 383 -22.22 13.90 4.79
C THR A 383 -23.17 15.06 5.06
N GLY A 384 -24.38 14.78 5.54
CA GLY A 384 -25.47 15.77 5.56
C GLY A 384 -26.08 16.00 4.17
N HIS A 385 -25.69 15.23 3.16
CA HIS A 385 -26.24 15.30 1.81
C HIS A 385 -27.23 14.15 1.60
N GLY A 386 -28.50 14.47 1.66
CA GLY A 386 -29.59 13.50 1.60
C GLY A 386 -30.95 14.19 1.51
N ARG A 387 -32.03 13.42 1.60
CA ARG A 387 -33.37 13.99 1.75
C ARG A 387 -33.52 14.51 3.17
N PHE A 388 -33.00 15.71 3.43
CA PHE A 388 -33.11 16.43 4.70
C PHE A 388 -33.62 17.85 4.40
N PRO A 389 -34.56 18.43 5.19
CA PRO A 389 -35.07 19.79 4.96
C PRO A 389 -33.97 20.83 4.78
N SER A 390 -32.97 20.86 5.67
CA SER A 390 -31.88 21.83 5.61
C SER A 390 -31.00 21.71 4.36
N TYR A 391 -30.91 20.50 3.81
CA TYR A 391 -30.17 20.24 2.60
C TYR A 391 -30.99 20.60 1.35
N LEU A 392 -32.28 20.24 1.31
CA LEU A 392 -33.16 20.51 0.17
C LEU A 392 -33.44 22.01 0.00
N GLN A 393 -33.54 22.77 1.10
CA GLN A 393 -33.68 24.24 1.06
C GLN A 393 -32.59 24.92 0.21
N ARG A 394 -31.35 24.38 0.22
CA ARG A 394 -30.23 24.91 -0.57
C ARG A 394 -30.43 24.82 -2.08
N PHE A 395 -31.33 23.95 -2.53
CA PHE A 395 -31.66 23.75 -3.95
C PHE A 395 -33.01 24.38 -4.31
N GLN A 396 -33.52 25.30 -3.48
CA GLN A 396 -34.76 26.04 -3.73
C GLN A 396 -35.99 25.16 -3.94
N PHE A 397 -36.04 23.99 -3.30
CA PHE A 397 -37.31 23.29 -3.12
C PHE A 397 -38.18 24.10 -2.14
N ASP A 398 -39.50 24.12 -2.34
CA ASP A 398 -40.49 24.74 -1.42
C ASP A 398 -40.57 23.97 -0.10
N ILE A 399 -39.48 23.98 0.65
CA ILE A 399 -39.29 23.30 1.91
C ILE A 399 -38.57 24.28 2.83
N GLU A 400 -39.25 24.67 3.90
CA GLU A 400 -38.62 25.39 5.00
C GLU A 400 -37.53 24.47 5.59
N GLY A 401 -36.30 24.97 5.75
CA GLY A 401 -35.14 24.17 6.18
C GLY A 401 -35.25 23.59 7.60
N GLU A 402 -36.36 23.87 8.27
CA GLU A 402 -36.70 23.43 9.60
C GLU A 402 -37.14 21.97 9.64
N CYS A 403 -36.99 21.40 10.83
CA CYS A 403 -37.40 20.05 11.11
C CYS A 403 -38.89 20.03 11.49
N TRP A 404 -39.62 19.00 11.06
CA TRP A 404 -41.04 18.85 11.39
C TRP A 404 -41.37 18.66 12.88
N CYS A 405 -40.37 18.45 13.72
CA CYS A 405 -40.57 18.49 15.16
C CYS A 405 -40.71 19.92 15.71
N GLY A 406 -40.42 20.96 14.92
CA GLY A 406 -40.43 22.37 15.33
C GLY A 406 -39.25 22.78 16.23
N LEU A 407 -38.27 21.91 16.47
CA LEU A 407 -37.18 22.12 17.45
C LEU A 407 -35.85 22.57 16.80
N GLY A 408 -35.88 23.06 15.56
CA GLY A 408 -34.72 23.60 14.85
C GLY A 408 -34.53 23.05 13.43
N MET A 409 -33.34 23.25 12.86
CA MET A 409 -33.02 22.88 11.48
C MET A 409 -33.09 21.37 11.24
N GLY A 410 -33.77 20.95 10.16
CA GLY A 410 -33.92 19.56 9.73
C GLY A 410 -32.65 19.01 9.09
N SER A 411 -31.57 18.91 9.87
CA SER A 411 -30.26 18.41 9.46
C SER A 411 -30.05 16.94 9.83
N SER A 412 -29.10 16.26 9.18
CA SER A 412 -28.75 14.88 9.53
C SER A 412 -28.36 14.72 11.01
N ASP A 413 -27.66 15.72 11.56
CA ASP A 413 -27.27 15.77 12.97
C ASP A 413 -28.49 15.88 13.89
N HIS A 414 -29.44 16.75 13.55
CA HIS A 414 -30.69 16.87 14.31
C HIS A 414 -31.45 15.53 14.35
N TYR A 415 -31.52 14.81 13.23
CA TYR A 415 -32.15 13.49 13.16
C TYR A 415 -31.43 12.39 13.94
N LEU A 416 -30.10 12.48 14.08
CA LEU A 416 -29.31 11.52 14.85
C LEU A 416 -29.32 11.81 16.36
N SER A 417 -29.31 13.09 16.73
CA SER A 417 -29.06 13.54 18.11
C SER A 417 -30.34 13.94 18.86
N ASN A 418 -31.28 14.64 18.21
CA ASN A 418 -32.31 15.42 18.92
C ASN A 418 -33.75 15.22 18.43
N PHE A 419 -34.00 14.36 17.43
CA PHE A 419 -35.33 14.25 16.83
C PHE A 419 -36.34 13.46 17.69
N THR A 420 -37.56 14.00 17.79
CA THR A 420 -38.60 13.61 18.77
C THR A 420 -39.75 12.76 18.21
N LEU A 421 -39.83 12.48 16.90
CA LEU A 421 -40.88 11.56 16.41
C LEU A 421 -40.72 10.17 17.04
N LEU A 422 -41.82 9.66 17.58
CA LEU A 422 -41.87 8.41 18.35
C LEU A 422 -41.23 7.23 17.60
N ASP A 423 -41.41 7.14 16.29
CA ASP A 423 -40.84 6.06 15.47
C ASP A 423 -39.31 6.15 15.36
N ILE A 424 -38.75 7.34 15.23
CA ILE A 424 -37.29 7.52 15.21
C ILE A 424 -36.71 7.35 16.61
N VAL A 425 -37.40 7.81 17.66
CA VAL A 425 -37.01 7.55 19.05
C VAL A 425 -36.98 6.04 19.34
N LYS A 426 -37.99 5.29 18.91
CA LYS A 426 -38.03 3.81 19.00
C LYS A 426 -36.89 3.15 18.23
N LEU A 427 -36.56 3.64 17.04
CA LEU A 427 -35.44 3.12 16.25
C LEU A 427 -34.08 3.43 16.89
N ARG A 428 -33.89 4.64 17.43
CA ARG A 428 -32.66 5.02 18.13
C ARG A 428 -32.37 4.13 19.33
N LYS A 429 -33.40 3.74 20.09
CA LYS A 429 -33.27 2.77 21.21
C LYS A 429 -32.76 1.39 20.78
N LYS A 430 -32.83 1.04 19.48
CA LYS A 430 -32.33 -0.24 18.93
C LYS A 430 -30.85 -0.16 18.51
N LEU A 431 -30.24 1.03 18.51
CA LEU A 431 -28.81 1.17 18.18
C LEU A 431 -27.96 0.59 19.31
N LYS A 432 -26.98 -0.23 18.95
CA LYS A 432 -25.97 -0.77 19.87
C LYS A 432 -24.74 0.12 19.90
N ALA A 433 -23.94 -0.01 20.97
CA ALA A 433 -22.67 0.71 21.14
C ALA A 433 -22.81 2.24 21.01
N ILE A 434 -23.67 2.82 21.87
CA ILE A 434 -24.12 4.22 21.82
C ILE A 434 -23.04 5.20 22.32
N ASN A 435 -21.95 4.70 22.91
CA ASN A 435 -20.94 5.52 23.58
C ASN A 435 -20.13 6.40 22.62
N ASP A 436 -20.13 6.11 21.32
CA ASP A 436 -19.37 6.83 20.31
C ASP A 436 -20.12 6.85 18.96
N PRO A 437 -20.33 8.03 18.33
CA PRO A 437 -20.97 8.16 17.02
C PRO A 437 -20.33 7.30 15.92
N PHE A 438 -19.01 7.09 15.95
CA PHE A 438 -18.32 6.26 14.97
C PHE A 438 -18.72 4.79 15.09
N THR A 439 -18.74 4.24 16.30
CA THR A 439 -19.14 2.85 16.56
C THR A 439 -20.61 2.65 16.23
N ILE A 440 -21.47 3.64 16.52
CA ILE A 440 -22.88 3.59 16.09
C ILE A 440 -22.99 3.40 14.57
N LEU A 441 -22.23 4.18 13.80
CA LEU A 441 -22.31 4.22 12.33
C LEU A 441 -21.62 3.04 11.64
N THR A 442 -20.65 2.39 12.29
CA THR A 442 -19.85 1.31 11.71
C THR A 442 -20.24 -0.08 12.22
N HIS A 443 -20.96 -0.17 13.34
CA HIS A 443 -21.41 -1.44 13.88
C HIS A 443 -22.42 -2.12 12.93
N LYS A 444 -22.12 -3.37 12.52
CA LYS A 444 -22.94 -4.11 11.53
C LYS A 444 -24.40 -4.23 11.95
N ALA A 445 -24.68 -4.47 13.24
CA ALA A 445 -26.05 -4.60 13.74
C ALA A 445 -26.86 -3.29 13.68
N ASN A 446 -26.19 -2.14 13.55
CA ASN A 446 -26.85 -0.84 13.46
C ASN A 446 -27.22 -0.47 12.02
N GLN A 447 -26.62 -1.11 11.01
CA GLN A 447 -26.88 -0.80 9.60
C GLN A 447 -28.36 -0.89 9.21
N PRO A 448 -29.13 -1.93 9.61
CA PRO A 448 -30.56 -1.98 9.32
C PRO A 448 -31.35 -0.84 9.97
N VAL A 449 -31.00 -0.50 11.22
CA VAL A 449 -31.66 0.55 12.00
C VAL A 449 -31.38 1.93 11.39
N LEU A 450 -30.13 2.23 11.06
CA LEU A 450 -29.73 3.48 10.41
C LEU A 450 -30.39 3.65 9.04
N ASN A 451 -30.48 2.56 8.27
CA ASN A 451 -31.22 2.55 7.01
C ASN A 451 -32.70 2.88 7.20
N GLN A 452 -33.33 2.33 8.24
CA GLN A 452 -34.73 2.58 8.56
C GLN A 452 -34.97 4.02 9.00
N ILE A 453 -34.07 4.60 9.80
CA ILE A 453 -34.13 6.02 10.19
C ILE A 453 -34.14 6.92 8.95
N VAL A 454 -33.21 6.73 8.02
CA VAL A 454 -33.15 7.54 6.78
C VAL A 454 -34.39 7.34 5.91
N LEU A 455 -34.94 6.12 5.85
CA LEU A 455 -36.18 5.84 5.13
C LEU A 455 -37.38 6.56 5.75
N THR A 456 -37.51 6.53 7.07
CA THR A 456 -38.58 7.23 7.79
C THR A 456 -38.49 8.73 7.52
N ILE A 457 -37.31 9.35 7.63
CA ILE A 457 -37.10 10.78 7.31
C ILE A 457 -37.45 11.06 5.85
N SER A 458 -37.03 10.19 4.92
CA SER A 458 -37.26 10.38 3.49
C SER A 458 -38.75 10.36 3.12
N LYS A 459 -39.58 9.59 3.85
CA LYS A 459 -41.03 9.50 3.67
C LYS A 459 -41.78 10.74 4.15
N LEU A 460 -41.21 11.45 5.11
CA LEU A 460 -41.75 12.72 5.57
C LEU A 460 -41.65 13.74 4.42
N LEU A 461 -40.55 13.75 3.69
CA LEU A 461 -40.37 14.78 2.65
C LEU A 461 -41.18 14.50 1.37
N PRO A 462 -41.86 15.53 0.80
CA PRO A 462 -42.61 15.39 -0.44
C PRO A 462 -41.71 14.90 -1.57
N ASN A 463 -42.28 14.11 -2.48
CA ASN A 463 -41.52 13.49 -3.56
C ASN A 463 -41.17 14.57 -4.61
N PRO A 464 -39.90 14.86 -4.92
CA PRO A 464 -39.54 15.93 -5.84
C PRO A 464 -39.95 15.62 -7.29
N LEU A 465 -40.36 14.38 -7.59
CA LEU A 465 -40.84 13.95 -8.92
C LEU A 465 -42.35 14.16 -9.13
N THR A 466 -43.07 14.78 -8.19
CA THR A 466 -44.51 15.09 -8.34
C THR A 466 -44.80 16.55 -8.71
N ARG A 467 -43.79 17.32 -9.12
CA ARG A 467 -43.99 18.60 -9.82
C ARG A 467 -43.56 18.40 -11.28
N GLY A 468 -44.51 18.64 -12.18
CA GLY A 468 -44.46 18.30 -13.61
C GLY A 468 -43.36 18.97 -14.40
#